data_AF-A0A7Y3D0V5-F1
#
_entry.id   AF-A0A7Y3D0V5-F1
#
_cell.length_a   1.000
_cell.length_b   1.000
_cell.length_c   1.000
_cell.angle_alpha   90.00
_cell.angle_beta   90.00
_cell.angle_gamma   90.00
#
_symmetry.space_group_name_H-M   'P 1'
#
loop_
_entity.id
_entity.type
_entity.pdbx_description
1 polymer ?
#
loop_
_entity_poly.entity_id
_entity_poly.type
_entity_poly.pdbx_seq_one_letter_code
_entity_poly.pdbx_strand_id
1 'polypeptide(L)'
;MIRTARAKDIDLLMEITRACANDMISKGIHQWNDHYPSKTAFFNDLERNELYVLDVDENVKGCIVISTHMDEEYKPIQWLTNNNNSIYVHRLAIEPSMQGKGYAQKLLKYA
;
A
#
# COMPACT_ATOMS: atom_id res chain seq x y z
N MET A 1 -3.89 3.98 15.05
CA MET A 1 -4.63 5.03 14.31
C MET A 1 -4.33 4.90 12.82
N ILE A 2 -5.24 5.30 11.94
CA ILE A 2 -4.92 5.48 10.51
C ILE A 2 -4.71 6.97 10.29
N ARG A 3 -3.63 7.36 9.61
CA ARG A 3 -3.29 8.76 9.32
C ARG A 3 -2.62 8.88 7.97
N THR A 4 -2.60 10.09 7.41
CA THR A 4 -1.75 10.39 6.25
C THR A 4 -0.28 10.13 6.61
N ALA A 5 0.46 9.62 5.63
CA ALA A 5 1.89 9.43 5.77
C ALA A 5 2.62 10.78 5.80
N ARG A 6 3.83 10.76 6.35
CA ARG A 6 4.79 11.86 6.34
C ARG A 6 6.06 11.38 5.66
N ALA A 7 6.87 12.28 5.13
CA ALA A 7 8.14 11.92 4.49
C ALA A 7 9.04 11.03 5.37
N LYS A 8 9.03 11.27 6.70
CA LYS A 8 9.79 10.45 7.66
C LYS A 8 9.30 9.01 7.82
N ASP A 9 8.09 8.69 7.38
CA ASP A 9 7.55 7.33 7.44
C ASP A 9 8.08 6.46 6.28
N ILE A 10 8.59 7.07 5.18
CA ILE A 10 8.92 6.36 3.93
C ILE A 10 10.00 5.30 4.10
N ASP A 11 11.08 5.58 4.85
CA ASP A 11 12.15 4.60 5.03
C ASP A 11 11.66 3.34 5.75
N LEU A 12 10.80 3.52 6.77
CA LEU A 12 10.15 2.40 7.45
C LEU A 12 9.14 1.65 6.55
N LEU A 13 8.41 2.37 5.69
CA LEU A 13 7.54 1.71 4.71
C LEU A 13 8.32 0.85 3.72
N MET A 14 9.50 1.31 3.28
CA MET A 14 10.39 0.52 2.42
C MET A 14 10.86 -0.77 3.12
N GLU A 15 11.18 -0.71 4.41
CA GLU A 15 11.52 -1.89 5.20
C GLU A 15 10.34 -2.86 5.30
N ILE A 16 9.14 -2.35 5.60
CA ILE A 16 7.92 -3.15 5.66
C ILE A 16 7.65 -3.83 4.31
N THR A 17 7.72 -3.10 3.18
CA THR A 17 7.43 -3.69 1.87
C THR A 17 8.47 -4.72 1.46
N ARG A 18 9.76 -4.55 1.82
CA ARG A 18 10.79 -5.58 1.61
C ARG A 18 10.51 -6.82 2.46
N ALA A 19 10.11 -6.65 3.72
CA ALA A 19 9.71 -7.76 4.57
C ALA A 19 8.49 -8.52 3.98
N CYS A 20 7.50 -7.79 3.47
CA CYS A 20 6.37 -8.38 2.75
C CYS A 20 6.80 -9.10 1.47
N ALA A 21 7.70 -8.53 0.67
CA ALA A 21 8.22 -9.17 -0.53
C ALA A 21 8.91 -10.51 -0.21
N ASN A 22 9.78 -10.53 0.80
CA ASN A 22 10.47 -11.75 1.25
C ASN A 22 9.48 -12.81 1.75
N ASP A 23 8.49 -12.41 2.55
CA ASP A 23 7.43 -13.32 3.02
C ASP A 23 6.61 -13.91 1.86
N MET A 24 6.23 -13.08 0.87
CA MET A 24 5.54 -13.56 -0.34
C MET A 24 6.40 -14.52 -1.16
N ILE A 25 7.68 -14.21 -1.37
CA ILE A 25 8.62 -15.08 -2.10
C ILE A 25 8.76 -16.44 -1.40
N SER A 26 8.84 -16.45 -0.06
CA SER A 26 8.89 -17.70 0.73
C SER A 26 7.67 -18.60 0.53
N LYS A 27 6.55 -18.02 0.09
CA LYS A 27 5.27 -18.69 -0.21
C LYS A 27 5.08 -18.97 -1.71
N GLY A 28 6.08 -18.71 -2.54
CA GLY A 28 6.02 -18.86 -4.00
C GLY A 28 5.21 -17.76 -4.71
N ILE A 29 4.99 -16.61 -4.06
CA ILE A 29 4.24 -15.47 -4.62
C ILE A 29 5.23 -14.39 -5.05
N HIS A 30 5.40 -14.22 -6.37
CA HIS A 30 6.40 -13.31 -6.96
C HIS A 30 5.78 -12.00 -7.45
N GLN A 31 5.15 -11.24 -6.54
CA GLN A 31 4.54 -9.93 -6.87
C GLN A 31 5.49 -8.74 -6.67
N TRP A 32 6.13 -8.67 -5.50
CA TRP A 32 7.10 -7.62 -5.15
C TRP A 32 8.50 -8.19 -5.07
N ASN A 33 9.50 -7.32 -5.15
CA ASN A 33 10.91 -7.69 -5.09
C ASN A 33 11.73 -6.54 -4.49
N ASP A 34 13.06 -6.66 -4.54
CA ASP A 34 13.98 -5.66 -3.98
C ASP A 34 13.92 -4.28 -4.66
N HIS A 35 13.31 -4.18 -5.85
CA HIS A 35 13.24 -2.97 -6.65
C HIS A 35 11.86 -2.29 -6.58
N TYR A 36 10.79 -3.05 -6.34
CA TYR A 36 9.42 -2.52 -6.27
C TYR A 36 8.62 -3.15 -5.12
N PRO A 37 7.92 -2.34 -4.29
CA PRO A 37 7.72 -0.89 -4.39
C PRO A 37 8.99 -0.05 -4.19
N SER A 38 9.11 1.06 -4.93
CA SER A 38 10.30 1.93 -4.88
C SER A 38 10.07 3.15 -3.98
N LYS A 39 11.17 3.72 -3.47
CA LYS A 39 11.12 4.94 -2.64
C LYS A 39 10.47 6.11 -3.40
N THR A 40 10.78 6.24 -4.69
CA THR A 40 10.17 7.25 -5.57
C THR A 40 8.66 7.06 -5.71
N ALA A 41 8.17 5.82 -5.84
CA ALA A 41 6.73 5.57 -5.90
C ALA A 41 6.02 6.06 -4.62
N PHE A 42 6.58 5.77 -3.44
CA PHE A 42 6.03 6.27 -2.18
C PHE A 42 6.09 7.79 -2.04
N PHE A 43 7.14 8.45 -2.53
CA PHE A 43 7.17 9.91 -2.56
C PHE A 43 6.07 10.49 -3.46
N ASN A 44 5.86 9.91 -4.64
CA ASN A 44 4.79 10.35 -5.53
C ASN A 44 3.40 10.17 -4.88
N ASP A 45 3.17 9.06 -4.18
CA ASP A 45 1.92 8.83 -3.44
C ASP A 45 1.72 9.83 -2.30
N LEU A 46 2.81 10.17 -1.61
CA LEU A 46 2.81 11.18 -0.55
C LEU A 46 2.47 12.57 -1.12
N GLU A 47 3.09 12.96 -2.23
CA GLU A 47 2.84 14.25 -2.90
C GLU A 47 1.40 14.37 -3.38
N ARG A 48 0.78 13.26 -3.81
CA ARG A 48 -0.63 13.21 -4.20
C ARG A 48 -1.60 13.12 -3.00
N ASN A 49 -1.10 13.07 -1.76
CA ASN A 49 -1.91 12.86 -0.54
C ASN A 49 -2.71 11.55 -0.54
N GLU A 50 -2.18 10.51 -1.19
CA GLU A 50 -2.85 9.21 -1.37
C GLU A 50 -2.30 8.15 -0.42
N LEU A 51 -1.17 8.41 0.24
CA LEU A 51 -0.47 7.47 1.11
C LEU A 51 -0.93 7.59 2.56
N TYR A 52 -1.46 6.49 3.10
CA TYR A 52 -1.90 6.37 4.49
C TYR A 52 -1.12 5.28 5.21
N VAL A 53 -0.90 5.47 6.51
CA VAL A 53 -0.21 4.51 7.38
C VAL A 53 -1.10 4.02 8.51
N LEU A 54 -0.91 2.76 8.89
CA LEU A 54 -1.44 2.20 10.11
C LEU A 54 -0.41 2.37 11.23
N ASP A 55 -0.76 3.22 12.19
CA ASP A 55 0.00 3.46 13.40
C ASP A 55 -0.53 2.56 14.53
N VAL A 56 0.32 1.75 15.16
CA VAL A 56 0.00 0.90 16.31
C VAL A 56 1.01 1.22 17.39
N ASP A 57 0.55 1.77 18.52
CA ASP A 57 1.39 2.17 19.65
C ASP A 57 2.58 3.05 19.22
N GLU A 58 2.28 4.11 18.44
CA GLU A 58 3.25 5.09 17.91
C GLU A 58 4.23 4.53 16.87
N ASN A 59 4.00 3.31 16.39
CA ASN A 59 4.83 2.66 15.37
C ASN A 59 4.03 2.40 14.10
N VAL A 60 4.57 2.76 12.95
CA VAL A 60 3.96 2.41 11.65
C VAL A 60 4.13 0.92 11.40
N LYS A 61 3.01 0.22 11.21
CA LYS A 61 2.93 -1.24 11.01
C LYS A 61 2.36 -1.65 9.66
N GLY A 62 2.03 -0.68 8.82
CA GLY A 62 1.53 -0.93 7.47
C GLY A 62 1.10 0.34 6.77
N CYS A 63 0.71 0.19 5.51
CA CYS A 63 0.24 1.28 4.67
C CYS A 63 -0.82 0.83 3.67
N ILE A 64 -1.50 1.82 3.09
CA ILE A 64 -2.38 1.68 1.94
C ILE A 64 -2.26 2.96 1.11
N VAL A 65 -2.28 2.83 -0.21
CA VAL A 65 -2.45 3.95 -1.13
C VAL A 65 -3.87 3.93 -1.65
N ILE A 66 -4.56 5.06 -1.52
CA ILE A 66 -5.95 5.25 -1.93
C ILE A 66 -5.94 6.36 -2.97
N SER A 67 -6.11 6.01 -4.23
CA SER A 67 -6.03 6.96 -5.35
C SER A 67 -7.35 7.01 -6.13
N THR A 68 -7.69 8.18 -6.67
CA THR A 68 -8.73 8.31 -7.71
C THR A 68 -8.13 8.37 -9.11
N HIS A 69 -6.80 8.28 -9.22
CA HIS A 69 -6.08 8.25 -10.48
C HIS A 69 -6.06 6.83 -11.03
N MET A 70 -6.54 6.65 -12.26
CA MET A 70 -6.54 5.36 -12.94
C MET A 70 -5.19 5.13 -13.61
N ASP A 71 -4.54 4.01 -13.30
CA ASP A 71 -3.36 3.53 -14.02
C ASP A 71 -3.70 3.25 -15.50
N GLU A 72 -2.78 3.59 -16.41
CA GLU A 72 -2.96 3.43 -17.86
C GLU A 72 -3.25 1.97 -18.25
N GLU A 73 -2.68 1.03 -17.51
CA GLU A 73 -2.86 -0.41 -17.66
C GLU A 73 -4.31 -0.87 -17.45
N TYR A 74 -5.14 -0.07 -16.78
CA TYR A 74 -6.55 -0.39 -16.55
C TYR A 74 -7.49 0.14 -17.64
N LYS A 75 -7.03 1.03 -18.52
CA LYS A 75 -7.84 1.56 -19.63
C LYS A 75 -8.38 0.50 -20.59
N PRO A 76 -7.65 -0.56 -20.99
CA PRO A 76 -8.17 -1.57 -21.90
C PRO A 76 -9.15 -2.56 -21.24
N ILE A 77 -9.31 -2.53 -19.92
CA ILE A 77 -10.15 -3.49 -19.19
C ILE A 77 -11.63 -3.07 -19.26
N GLN A 78 -12.50 -4.02 -19.65
CA GLN A 78 -13.95 -3.83 -19.59
C GLN A 78 -14.48 -4.12 -18.18
N TRP A 79 -14.68 -3.06 -17.40
CA TRP A 79 -15.20 -3.16 -16.04
C TRP A 79 -16.73 -3.36 -16.02
N LEU A 80 -17.23 -3.99 -14.95
CA LEU A 80 -18.68 -4.18 -14.72
C LEU A 80 -19.42 -2.85 -14.49
N THR A 81 -18.70 -1.83 -14.03
CA THR A 81 -19.21 -0.50 -13.73
C THR A 81 -18.49 0.56 -14.55
N ASN A 82 -19.14 1.70 -14.75
CA ASN A 82 -18.52 2.84 -15.42
C ASN A 82 -17.28 3.29 -14.65
N ASN A 83 -16.17 3.47 -15.36
CA ASN A 83 -14.87 3.70 -14.75
C ASN A 83 -14.51 5.18 -14.58
N ASN A 84 -15.49 6.00 -14.23
CA ASN A 84 -15.36 7.47 -14.17
C ASN A 84 -15.25 8.02 -12.74
N ASN A 85 -15.47 7.20 -11.71
CA ASN A 85 -15.38 7.60 -10.31
C ASN A 85 -15.02 6.40 -9.41
N SER A 86 -13.89 5.76 -9.71
CA SER A 86 -13.40 4.58 -8.99
C SER A 86 -12.27 4.98 -8.05
N ILE A 87 -12.15 4.25 -6.93
CA ILE A 87 -10.98 4.28 -6.07
C ILE A 87 -10.08 3.09 -6.43
N TYR A 88 -8.79 3.38 -6.57
CA TYR A 88 -7.74 2.40 -6.83
C TYR A 88 -6.90 2.24 -5.58
N VAL A 89 -6.80 0.99 -5.11
CA VAL A 89 -5.99 0.63 -3.97
C VAL A 89 -4.65 0.11 -4.47
N HIS A 90 -3.57 0.76 -4.07
CA HIS A 90 -2.22 0.30 -4.33
C HIS A 90 -1.47 0.05 -3.02
N ARG A 91 -0.40 -0.75 -3.09
CA ARG A 91 0.63 -0.88 -2.04
C ARG A 91 0.05 -1.12 -0.63
N LEU A 92 -1.02 -1.91 -0.52
CA LEU A 92 -1.54 -2.37 0.76
C LEU A 92 -0.54 -3.35 1.39
N ALA A 93 0.12 -2.94 2.47
CA ALA A 93 1.13 -3.73 3.16
C ALA A 93 0.91 -3.72 4.67
N ILE A 94 1.07 -4.87 5.31
CA ILE A 94 1.14 -5.01 6.76
C ILE A 94 2.42 -5.77 7.09
N GLU A 95 3.19 -5.25 8.05
CA GLU A 95 4.39 -5.90 8.58
C GLU A 95 4.11 -7.39 8.86
N PRO A 96 4.93 -8.33 8.34
CA PRO A 96 4.62 -9.77 8.43
C PRO A 96 4.28 -10.28 9.84
N SER A 97 4.98 -9.81 10.86
CA SER A 97 4.73 -10.16 12.27
C SER A 97 3.39 -9.65 12.83
N MET A 98 2.74 -8.74 12.11
CA MET A 98 1.45 -8.13 12.47
C MET A 98 0.29 -8.64 11.60
N GLN A 99 0.55 -9.54 10.65
CA GLN A 99 -0.49 -10.17 9.83
C GLN A 99 -1.38 -11.11 10.67
N GLY A 100 -2.56 -11.45 10.13
CA GLY A 100 -3.55 -12.30 10.82
C GLY A 100 -4.36 -11.58 11.92
N LYS A 101 -4.10 -10.29 12.17
CA LYS A 101 -4.78 -9.49 13.23
C LYS A 101 -5.90 -8.57 12.71
N GLY A 102 -6.31 -8.70 11.45
CA GLY A 102 -7.37 -7.88 10.84
C GLY A 102 -6.94 -6.46 10.41
N TYR A 103 -5.66 -6.12 10.49
CA TYR A 103 -5.17 -4.78 10.16
C TYR A 103 -5.35 -4.37 8.70
N ALA A 104 -5.10 -5.28 7.75
CA ALA A 104 -5.37 -5.02 6.33
C ALA A 104 -6.86 -4.74 6.07
N GLN A 105 -7.76 -5.47 6.73
CA GLN A 105 -9.21 -5.22 6.65
C GLN A 105 -9.57 -3.84 7.21
N LYS A 106 -8.92 -3.42 8.30
CA LYS A 106 -9.12 -2.08 8.87
C LYS A 106 -8.70 -0.97 7.90
N LEU A 107 -7.57 -1.15 7.19
CA LEU A 107 -7.12 -0.22 6.14
C LEU A 107 -8.09 -0.19 4.96
N LEU A 108 -8.54 -1.36 4.50
CA LEU A 108 -9.52 -1.45 3.40
C LEU A 108 -10.89 -0.85 3.76
N LYS A 109 -11.32 -0.96 5.02
CA LYS A 109 -12.57 -0.32 5.49
C LYS A 109 -12.46 1.20 5.61
N TYR A 110 -11.23 1.72 5.74
CA TYR A 110 -10.97 3.14 5.81
C TYR A 110 -11.00 3.81 4.43
N ALA A 111 -10.63 3.06 3.38
CA ALA A 111 -10.80 3.45 1.98
C ALA A 111 -12.28 3.42 1.57
#